data_AF-A0A5S4FP25-F1
#
_entry.id   AF-A0A5S4FP25-F1
#
_cell.length_a   1.000
_cell.length_b   1.000
_cell.length_c   1.000
_cell.angle_alpha   90.00
_cell.angle_beta   90.00
_cell.angle_gamma   90.00
#
_symmetry.space_group_name_H-M   'P 1'
#
loop_
_entity.id
_entity.type
_entity.pdbx_description
1 polymer ?
#
loop_
_entity_poly.entity_id
_entity_poly.type
_entity_poly.pdbx_seq_one_letter_code
_entity_poly.pdbx_strand_id
1 'polypeptide(L)' 'KRRDTSGEVVAALGARSLDVVATLAVGGPVCVLSSADPACDGLEVALKGGQVGGTDYLLRAAAGTTQDAR' A
#
# COMPACT_ATOMS: atom_id res chain seq x y z
N LYS A 1 0.33 3.52 20.42
CA LYS A 1 0.37 2.36 19.48
C LYS A 1 1.49 2.66 18.48
N ARG A 2 2.64 1.98 18.54
CA ARG A 2 3.76 2.24 17.61
C ARG A 2 3.31 1.86 16.20
N ARG A 3 3.42 2.78 15.23
CA ARG A 3 3.16 2.45 13.82
C ARG A 3 4.31 1.61 13.29
N ASP A 4 4.00 0.72 12.38
CA ASP A 4 4.98 0.09 11.50
C ASP A 4 5.48 1.12 10.47
N THR A 5 6.66 0.88 9.89
CA THR A 5 7.31 1.83 8.96
C THR A 5 6.39 2.24 7.80
N SER A 6 5.60 1.31 7.26
CA SER A 6 4.67 1.61 6.17
C SER A 6 3.58 2.59 6.61
N GLY A 7 3.07 2.44 7.83
CA GLY A 7 2.10 3.34 8.42
C GLY A 7 2.67 4.74 8.70
N GLU A 8 3.96 4.87 9.03
CA GLU A 8 4.62 6.17 9.21
C GLU A 8 4.76 6.92 7.89
N VAL A 9 5.18 6.23 6.81
CA VAL A 9 5.34 6.83 5.48
C VAL A 9 4.00 7.33 4.93
N VAL A 10 2.94 6.53 5.03
CA VAL A 10 1.59 6.94 4.57
C VAL A 10 1.09 8.18 5.31
N ALA A 11 1.36 8.28 6.61
CA ALA A 11 1.00 9.47 7.38
C ALA A 11 1.81 10.70 6.95
N ALA A 12 3.11 10.52 6.67
CA ALA A 12 3.97 11.59 6.16
C ALA A 12 3.55 12.07 4.75
N LEU A 13 2.95 11.21 3.93
CA LEU A 13 2.34 11.55 2.64
C LEU A 13 0.99 12.29 2.77
N GLY A 14 0.52 12.55 3.99
CA GLY A 14 -0.73 13.29 4.23
C GLY A 14 -2.00 12.49 3.91
N ALA A 15 -1.92 11.16 3.92
CA ALA A 15 -3.07 10.30 3.65
C ALA A 15 -4.24 10.56 4.62
N ARG A 16 -5.42 10.82 4.07
CA ARG A 16 -6.69 10.93 4.79
C ARG A 16 -7.41 9.59 4.87
N SER A 17 -7.39 8.83 3.77
CA SER A 17 -7.99 7.51 3.63
C SER A 17 -7.14 6.63 2.72
N LEU A 18 -7.37 5.32 2.83
CA LEU A 18 -6.80 4.30 1.97
C LEU A 18 -7.94 3.36 1.57
N ASP A 19 -8.23 3.28 0.28
CA ASP A 19 -9.25 2.38 -0.25
C ASP A 19 -8.58 1.18 -0.88
N VAL A 20 -8.88 -0.03 -0.38
CA VAL A 20 -8.30 -1.27 -0.89
C VAL A 20 -8.90 -1.56 -2.27
N VAL A 21 -8.04 -1.70 -3.28
CA VAL A 21 -8.45 -1.97 -4.67
C VAL A 21 -7.94 -3.31 -5.18
N ALA A 22 -6.83 -3.80 -4.63
CA ALA A 22 -6.22 -5.05 -5.04
C ALA A 22 -5.40 -5.68 -3.91
N THR A 23 -4.84 -6.85 -4.16
CA THR A 23 -3.92 -7.55 -3.28
C THR A 23 -2.70 -8.05 -4.05
N LEU A 24 -1.51 -7.86 -3.49
CA LEU A 24 -0.26 -8.42 -4.01
C LEU A 24 0.05 -9.78 -3.38
N ALA A 25 -0.40 -10.02 -2.16
CA ALA A 25 -0.24 -11.28 -1.43
C ALA A 25 -1.23 -11.35 -0.27
N VAL A 26 -1.34 -12.52 0.37
CA VAL A 26 -2.08 -12.64 1.64
C VAL A 26 -1.49 -11.65 2.65
N GLY A 27 -2.33 -10.70 3.11
CA GLY A 27 -1.94 -9.63 4.02
C GLY A 27 -1.19 -8.45 3.40
N GLY A 28 -1.05 -8.39 2.07
CA GLY A 28 -0.39 -7.30 1.33
C GLY A 28 -1.37 -6.54 0.43
N PRO A 29 -2.24 -5.69 1.00
CA PRO A 29 -3.21 -4.92 0.24
C PRO A 29 -2.51 -3.85 -0.61
N VAL A 30 -3.11 -3.58 -1.76
CA VAL A 30 -2.87 -2.40 -2.58
C VAL A 30 -4.04 -1.45 -2.39
N CYS A 31 -3.74 -0.22 -2.01
CA CYS A 31 -4.72 0.80 -1.74
C CYS A 31 -4.53 2.01 -2.63
N VAL A 32 -5.61 2.70 -2.95
CA VAL A 32 -5.55 4.08 -3.46
C VAL A 32 -5.58 5.02 -2.27
N LEU A 33 -4.60 5.91 -2.21
CA LEU A 33 -4.45 6.91 -1.16
C LEU A 33 -5.24 8.17 -1.53
N SER A 34 -6.06 8.68 -0.60
CA SER A 34 -6.65 10.01 -0.74
C SER A 34 -5.89 11.03 0.10
N SER A 35 -5.55 12.19 -0.46
CA SER A 35 -4.81 13.26 0.19
C SER A 35 -5.42 14.63 -0.12
N ALA A 36 -5.07 15.64 0.67
CA ALA A 36 -5.32 17.04 0.29
C ALA A 36 -4.22 17.58 -0.64
N ASP A 37 -3.05 16.94 -0.66
CA ASP A 37 -1.97 17.26 -1.59
C ASP A 37 -2.21 16.57 -2.94
N PRO A 38 -2.43 17.32 -4.04
CA PRO A 38 -2.66 16.74 -5.37
C PRO A 38 -1.49 15.90 -5.89
N ALA A 39 -0.27 16.07 -5.38
CA ALA A 39 0.86 15.23 -5.76
C ALA A 39 0.78 13.82 -5.14
N CYS A 40 0.01 13.67 -4.06
CA CYS A 40 -0.16 12.41 -3.34
C CYS A 40 -1.55 11.79 -3.53
N ASP A 41 -2.56 12.61 -3.82
CA ASP A 41 -3.94 12.15 -4.02
C ASP A 41 -4.05 11.21 -5.23
N GLY A 42 -4.68 10.05 -5.02
CA GLY A 42 -4.83 9.01 -6.03
C GLY A 42 -3.63 8.07 -6.19
N LEU A 43 -2.58 8.19 -5.38
CA LEU A 43 -1.44 7.27 -5.46
C LEU A 43 -1.83 5.85 -5.06
N GLU A 44 -1.47 4.87 -5.89
CA GLU A 44 -1.52 3.46 -5.52
C GLU A 44 -0.33 3.10 -4.63
N VAL A 45 -0.63 2.53 -3.46
CA VAL A 45 0.37 2.15 -2.46
C VAL A 45 0.15 0.71 -2.00
N ALA A 46 1.23 -0.06 -1.98
CA ALA A 46 1.24 -1.40 -1.42
C ALA A 46 1.76 -1.35 0.02
N LEU A 47 0.91 -1.65 1.00
CA LEU A 47 1.31 -1.63 2.41
C LEU A 47 1.78 -3.00 2.87
N LYS A 48 3.02 -3.03 3.35
CA LYS A 48 3.76 -4.25 3.58
C LYS A 48 4.25 -4.35 5.01
N GLY A 49 3.60 -5.20 5.81
CA GLY A 49 4.12 -5.61 7.12
C GLY A 49 5.37 -6.49 6.97
N GLY A 50 6.21 -6.55 8.01
CA GLY A 50 7.51 -7.24 7.98
C GLY A 50 7.46 -8.73 7.58
N GLN A 51 6.32 -9.41 7.82
CA GLN A 51 6.14 -10.85 7.56
C GLN A 51 5.14 -11.18 6.44
N VAL A 52 4.62 -10.17 5.75
CA VAL A 52 3.64 -10.38 4.66
C VAL A 52 4.36 -10.92 3.40
N GLY A 53 3.68 -11.64 2.50
CA GLY A 53 4.23 -12.01 1.18
C GLY A 53 5.50 -12.89 1.15
N GLY A 54 5.90 -13.29 -0.06
CA GLY A 54 7.12 -14.08 -0.30
C GLY A 54 8.35 -13.21 -0.55
N THR A 55 9.49 -13.87 -0.82
CA THR A 55 10.76 -13.20 -1.18
C THR A 55 10.67 -12.39 -2.48
N ASP A 56 9.64 -12.64 -3.29
CA ASP A 56 9.34 -11.97 -4.55
C ASP A 56 8.38 -10.78 -4.43
N TYR A 57 7.90 -10.44 -3.22
CA TYR A 57 6.86 -9.42 -3.02
C TYR A 57 7.20 -8.07 -3.68
N LEU A 58 8.42 -7.57 -3.49
CA LEU A 58 8.85 -6.29 -4.07
C LEU A 58 9.00 -6.36 -5.58
N LEU A 59 9.36 -7.52 -6.14
CA LEU A 59 9.41 -7.73 -7.59
C LEU A 59 8.01 -7.70 -8.19
N ARG A 60 7.05 -8.34 -7.53
CA ARG A 60 5.64 -8.32 -7.94
C ARG A 60 5.03 -6.93 -7.88
N ALA A 61 5.36 -6.17 -6.84
CA ALA A 61 4.96 -4.77 -6.69
C ALA A 61 5.55 -3.91 -7.82
N ALA A 62 6.85 -4.04 -8.10
CA ALA A 62 7.51 -3.31 -9.18
C ALA A 62 6.96 -3.67 -10.56
N ALA A 63 6.53 -4.92 -10.76
CA ALA A 63 5.91 -5.38 -12.00
C ALA A 63 4.42 -4.99 -12.13
N GLY A 64 3.80 -4.40 -11.10
CA GLY A 64 2.36 -4.09 -11.10
C GLY A 64 1.44 -5.32 -11.12
N THR A 65 1.94 -6.48 -10.70
CA THR A 65 1.20 -7.77 -10.80
C THR A 65 0.27 -7.99 -9.60
N THR A 66 -0.83 -7.24 -9.57
CA THR A 66 -1.85 -7.30 -8.52
C THR A 66 -2.99 -8.26 -8.87
N GLN A 67 -3.76 -8.67 -7.88
CA GLN A 67 -5.02 -9.40 -8.06
C GLN A 67 -6.15 -8.55 -7.50
N ASP A 68 -7.26 -8.42 -8.21
CA ASP A 68 -8.41 -7.63 -7.74
C ASP A 68 -8.85 -8.08 -6.34
N ALA A 69 -9.07 -7.10 -5.46
CA ALA A 69 -9.66 -7.32 -4.15
C ALA A 69 -11.17 -7.53 -4.35
N ARG A 70 -11.56 -8.76 -4.72
CA ARG A 70 -12.97 -9.18 -4.72
C ARG A 70 -13.51 -9.32 -3.31
#